data_AF-A0A1U7LUD9-F1
#
_entry.id   AF-A0A1U7LUD9-F1
#
_cell.length_a   1.000
_cell.length_b   1.000
_cell.length_c   1.000
_cell.angle_alpha   90.00
_cell.angle_beta   90.00
_cell.angle_gamma   90.00
#
_symmetry.space_group_name_H-M   'P 1'
#
loop_
_entity.id
_entity.type
_entity.pdbx_description
1 polymer ?
#
loop_
_entity_poly.entity_id
_entity_poly.type
_entity_poly.pdbx_seq_one_letter_code
_entity_poly.pdbx_strand_id
1 'polypeptide(L)'
;MHVKVSGSDRTCLEALQTYFFPSQNTQSLANVFWQDILTSIDIGHSPSSCIISNLIQLWSTCIQQQHFDPVEYIFKLLSFAFLNIYDNLLDADGIYTMLADSFQTTLEPYALARMKENTHALRLDQVKVLFECVLSAVDCPLHKSHLLRFWQVLRIDFILMLLNARQDIEIVHGTIKLLMSSVREDDFGPPCSADIRPRHSNLLLDASTRLLTESSRTLAASKKQQVRLDIIDFLHSIAFSGQPGITYLFNSNQVIPRLVKRISAELNSIYDQIEILDDSLRLIKKSVRTLHAIVTIHNPEHLAAKLASTLGAVHAHIEAMTRLSFGGDATDRLTDISDLARDLLELTVSPEEGDAIFELFES
;
A
#
# COMPACT_ATOMS: atom_id res chain seq x y z
N MET A 1 -22.44 -17.56 8.91
CA MET A 1 -20.97 -17.70 8.87
C MET A 1 -20.57 -19.07 8.32
N HIS A 2 -20.69 -19.27 6.99
CA HIS A 2 -20.29 -20.53 6.35
C HIS A 2 -18.98 -20.35 5.55
N VAL A 3 -17.95 -19.86 6.23
CA VAL A 3 -16.62 -19.68 5.61
C VAL A 3 -15.90 -21.02 5.66
N LYS A 4 -15.64 -21.64 4.51
CA LYS A 4 -14.92 -22.91 4.44
C LYS A 4 -13.42 -22.74 4.68
N VAL A 5 -12.80 -23.76 5.25
CA VAL A 5 -11.34 -23.87 5.29
C VAL A 5 -10.83 -24.19 3.88
N SER A 6 -9.74 -23.54 3.46
CA SER A 6 -9.15 -23.75 2.14
C SER A 6 -8.78 -25.23 1.93
N GLY A 7 -9.35 -25.85 0.89
CA GLY A 7 -9.10 -27.27 0.58
C GLY A 7 -9.83 -28.28 1.49
N SER A 8 -10.82 -27.85 2.26
CA SER A 8 -11.61 -28.72 3.15
C SER A 8 -13.10 -28.37 3.08
N ASP A 9 -13.95 -29.36 3.36
CA ASP A 9 -15.40 -29.14 3.50
C ASP A 9 -15.79 -28.58 4.87
N ARG A 10 -14.87 -28.55 5.83
CA ARG A 10 -15.11 -28.00 7.16
C ARG A 10 -15.22 -26.48 7.13
N THR A 11 -16.12 -25.93 7.94
CA THR A 11 -16.20 -24.47 8.17
C THR A 11 -15.11 -23.99 9.13
N CYS A 12 -14.75 -22.71 9.06
CA CYS A 12 -13.79 -22.10 9.98
C CYS A 12 -14.26 -22.16 11.44
N LEU A 13 -15.58 -22.07 11.67
CA LEU A 13 -16.16 -22.26 13.00
C LEU A 13 -16.03 -23.71 13.50
N GLU A 14 -16.24 -24.70 12.63
CA GLU A 14 -15.97 -26.11 12.98
C GLU A 14 -14.49 -26.34 13.27
N ALA A 15 -13.59 -25.72 12.52
CA ALA A 15 -12.16 -25.79 12.80
C ALA A 15 -11.84 -25.25 14.20
N LEU A 16 -12.43 -24.12 14.59
CA LEU A 16 -12.25 -23.50 15.92
C LEU A 16 -12.77 -24.36 17.08
N GLN A 17 -13.63 -25.35 16.86
CA GLN A 17 -14.05 -26.29 17.91
C GLN A 17 -12.92 -27.19 18.41
N THR A 18 -11.88 -27.40 17.58
CA THR A 18 -10.74 -28.25 17.93
C THR A 18 -9.65 -27.52 18.71
N TYR A 19 -9.74 -26.19 18.81
CA TYR A 19 -8.77 -25.35 19.48
C TYR A 19 -9.26 -24.93 20.86
N PHE A 20 -8.33 -24.86 21.81
CA PHE A 20 -8.55 -24.47 23.20
C PHE A 20 -7.49 -23.44 23.60
N PHE A 21 -7.83 -22.55 24.52
CA PHE A 21 -6.82 -21.63 25.04
C PHE A 21 -5.81 -22.39 25.91
N PRO A 22 -4.49 -22.11 25.78
CA PRO A 22 -3.48 -22.71 26.64
C PRO A 22 -3.74 -22.46 28.14
N SER A 23 -4.30 -21.29 28.47
CA SER A 23 -4.67 -20.92 29.84
C SER A 23 -5.94 -21.59 30.36
N GLN A 24 -6.85 -22.01 29.48
CA GLN A 24 -8.17 -22.57 29.81
C GLN A 24 -8.51 -23.71 28.86
N ASN A 25 -8.16 -24.94 29.25
CA ASN A 25 -8.36 -26.13 28.43
C ASN A 25 -9.76 -26.75 28.57
N THR A 26 -10.73 -26.02 29.13
CA THR A 26 -12.06 -26.54 29.48
C THR A 26 -13.13 -26.22 28.43
N GLN A 27 -12.95 -25.16 27.65
CA GLN A 27 -13.88 -24.73 26.62
C GLN A 27 -13.15 -24.48 25.30
N SER A 28 -13.76 -24.92 24.20
CA SER A 28 -13.24 -24.67 22.85
C SER A 28 -13.38 -23.19 22.48
N LEU A 29 -12.53 -22.71 21.57
CA LEU A 29 -12.59 -21.31 21.10
C LEU A 29 -13.95 -20.98 20.46
N ALA A 30 -14.57 -21.94 19.76
CA ALA A 30 -15.91 -21.77 19.21
C ALA A 30 -16.97 -21.58 20.32
N ASN A 31 -16.86 -22.30 21.43
CA ASN A 31 -17.80 -22.16 22.55
C ASN A 31 -17.62 -20.82 23.27
N VAL A 32 -16.38 -20.40 23.50
CA VAL A 32 -16.06 -19.07 24.08
C VAL A 32 -16.67 -17.98 23.20
N PHE A 33 -16.42 -18.03 21.89
CA PHE A 33 -16.97 -17.08 20.92
C PHE A 33 -18.50 -16.99 20.97
N TRP A 34 -19.21 -18.13 21.00
CA TRP A 34 -20.67 -18.14 21.09
C TRP A 34 -21.20 -17.61 22.42
N GLN A 35 -20.54 -17.95 23.53
CA GLN A 35 -20.92 -17.44 24.85
C GLN A 35 -20.78 -15.92 24.90
N ASP A 36 -19.64 -15.40 24.46
CA ASP A 36 -19.34 -13.96 24.51
C ASP A 36 -20.30 -13.15 23.62
N ILE A 37 -20.66 -13.67 22.45
CA ILE A 37 -21.69 -13.07 21.58
C ILE A 37 -23.04 -13.00 22.29
N LEU A 38 -23.50 -14.11 22.88
CA LEU A 38 -24.81 -14.15 23.53
C LEU A 38 -24.88 -13.13 24.65
N THR A 39 -23.85 -13.06 25.51
CA THR A 39 -23.77 -12.02 26.55
C THR A 39 -23.74 -10.60 25.98
N SER A 40 -23.03 -10.37 24.87
CA SER A 40 -22.93 -9.04 24.27
C SER A 40 -24.25 -8.57 23.65
N ILE A 41 -25.01 -9.50 23.06
CA ILE A 41 -26.36 -9.22 22.51
C ILE A 41 -27.34 -8.91 23.65
N ASP A 42 -27.27 -9.64 24.76
CA ASP A 42 -28.13 -9.39 25.94
C ASP A 42 -27.91 -7.99 26.54
N ILE A 43 -26.72 -7.41 26.38
CA ILE A 43 -26.37 -6.04 26.83
C ILE A 43 -26.94 -4.96 25.87
N GLY A 44 -27.52 -5.35 24.73
CA GLY A 44 -28.20 -4.45 23.79
C GLY A 44 -27.33 -3.91 22.66
N HIS A 45 -26.15 -4.49 22.42
CA HIS A 45 -25.32 -4.15 21.26
C HIS A 45 -25.87 -4.77 19.97
N SER A 46 -25.58 -4.16 18.82
CA SER A 46 -25.99 -4.72 17.53
C SER A 46 -25.31 -6.07 17.28
N PRO A 47 -26.03 -7.10 16.78
CA PRO A 47 -25.45 -8.43 16.58
C PRO A 47 -24.19 -8.42 15.70
N SER A 48 -24.16 -7.58 14.67
CA SER A 48 -23.01 -7.37 13.79
C SER A 48 -21.78 -6.85 14.54
N SER A 49 -21.97 -5.84 15.39
CA SER A 49 -20.91 -5.26 16.21
C SER A 49 -20.34 -6.29 17.18
N CYS A 50 -21.22 -7.02 17.89
CA CYS A 50 -20.84 -8.10 18.80
C CYS A 50 -20.00 -9.16 18.10
N ILE A 51 -20.42 -9.60 16.93
CA ILE A 51 -19.69 -10.61 16.16
C ILE A 51 -18.25 -10.16 15.88
N ILE A 52 -18.08 -8.94 15.37
CA ILE A 52 -16.78 -8.44 14.95
C ILE A 52 -15.90 -8.13 16.16
N SER A 53 -16.44 -7.47 17.19
CA SER A 53 -15.68 -7.16 18.41
C SER A 53 -15.19 -8.42 19.12
N ASN A 54 -16.05 -9.44 19.27
CA ASN A 54 -15.68 -10.70 19.91
C ASN A 54 -14.65 -11.49 19.08
N LEU A 55 -14.74 -11.46 17.74
CA LEU A 55 -13.70 -12.06 16.90
C LEU A 55 -12.34 -11.35 17.06
N ILE A 56 -12.32 -10.01 17.14
CA ILE A 56 -11.08 -9.24 17.36
C ILE A 56 -10.51 -9.51 18.76
N GLN A 57 -11.36 -9.62 19.79
CA GLN A 57 -10.94 -9.98 21.15
C GLN A 57 -10.39 -11.41 21.22
N LEU A 58 -11.03 -12.37 20.55
CA LEU A 58 -10.56 -13.74 20.45
C LEU A 58 -9.18 -13.80 19.78
N TRP A 59 -8.99 -13.06 18.68
CA TRP A 59 -7.69 -12.88 18.04
C TRP A 59 -6.66 -12.28 18.99
N SER A 60 -6.96 -11.15 19.63
CA SER A 60 -6.06 -10.48 20.57
C SER A 60 -5.59 -11.43 21.68
N THR A 61 -6.51 -12.20 22.23
CA THR A 61 -6.24 -13.20 23.27
C THR A 61 -5.34 -14.33 22.75
N CYS A 62 -5.57 -14.81 21.53
CA CYS A 62 -4.71 -15.80 20.89
C CYS A 62 -3.27 -15.29 20.75
N ILE A 63 -3.08 -14.04 20.34
CA ILE A 63 -1.74 -13.44 20.19
C ILE A 63 -1.06 -13.27 21.55
N GLN A 64 -1.77 -12.78 22.56
CA GLN A 64 -1.25 -12.62 23.92
C GLN A 64 -0.80 -13.96 24.52
N GLN A 65 -1.52 -15.05 24.25
CA GLN A 65 -1.19 -16.40 24.71
C GLN A 65 -0.23 -17.16 23.77
N GLN A 66 0.34 -16.49 22.75
CA GLN A 66 1.22 -17.09 21.74
C GLN A 66 0.60 -18.31 21.01
N HIS A 67 -0.72 -18.33 20.91
CA HIS A 67 -1.48 -19.41 20.28
C HIS A 67 -1.83 -19.02 18.84
N PHE A 68 -0.89 -19.25 17.92
CA PHE A 68 -0.96 -18.73 16.55
C PHE A 68 -1.71 -19.63 15.57
N ASP A 69 -1.91 -20.91 15.86
CA ASP A 69 -2.58 -21.84 14.93
C ASP A 69 -4.02 -21.44 14.56
N PRO A 70 -4.90 -21.00 15.49
CA PRO A 70 -6.28 -20.70 15.15
C PRO A 70 -6.49 -19.35 14.43
N VAL A 71 -5.49 -18.45 14.44
CA VAL A 71 -5.69 -17.05 14.04
C VAL A 71 -6.07 -16.90 12.57
N GLU A 72 -5.61 -17.81 11.70
CA GLU A 72 -5.97 -17.81 10.28
C GLU A 72 -7.48 -17.95 10.06
N TYR A 73 -8.13 -18.82 10.84
CA TYR A 73 -9.58 -19.02 10.77
C TYR A 73 -10.34 -17.79 11.29
N ILE A 74 -9.81 -17.16 12.34
CA ILE A 74 -10.38 -15.94 12.90
C ILE A 74 -10.32 -14.80 11.87
N PHE A 75 -9.18 -14.62 11.19
CA PHE A 75 -9.03 -13.61 10.13
C PHE A 75 -9.96 -13.85 8.95
N LYS A 76 -10.14 -15.11 8.52
CA LYS A 76 -11.11 -15.46 7.46
C LYS A 76 -12.55 -15.15 7.86
N LEU A 77 -12.93 -15.43 9.11
CA LEU A 77 -14.24 -15.10 9.65
C LEU A 77 -14.45 -13.59 9.77
N LEU A 78 -13.43 -12.84 10.21
CA LEU A 78 -13.46 -11.38 10.25
C LEU A 78 -13.60 -10.76 8.86
N SER A 79 -12.81 -11.22 7.89
CA SER A 79 -12.91 -10.78 6.49
C SER A 79 -14.33 -10.96 5.97
N PHE A 80 -14.92 -12.14 6.20
CA PHE A 80 -16.31 -12.40 5.84
C PHE A 80 -17.29 -11.48 6.56
N ALA A 81 -17.10 -11.24 7.87
CA ALA A 81 -17.97 -10.37 8.65
C ALA A 81 -17.94 -8.92 8.15
N PHE A 82 -16.75 -8.37 7.86
CA PHE A 82 -16.60 -7.04 7.29
C PHE A 82 -17.21 -6.90 5.89
N LEU A 83 -17.19 -7.96 5.08
CA LEU A 83 -17.74 -7.90 3.72
C LEU A 83 -19.25 -8.16 3.64
N ASN A 84 -19.84 -8.83 4.63
CA ASN A 84 -21.23 -9.34 4.50
C ASN A 84 -22.18 -8.97 5.64
N ILE A 85 -21.68 -8.47 6.77
CA ILE A 85 -22.50 -8.26 8.00
C ILE A 85 -22.31 -6.85 8.57
N TYR A 86 -21.81 -5.91 7.75
CA TYR A 86 -21.37 -4.58 8.19
C TYR A 86 -22.48 -3.53 8.36
N ASP A 87 -23.73 -3.85 8.01
CA ASP A 87 -24.84 -2.91 7.83
C ASP A 87 -25.19 -2.05 9.08
N ASN A 88 -24.71 -2.41 10.27
CA ASN A 88 -24.95 -1.68 11.53
C ASN A 88 -23.67 -1.42 12.35
N LEU A 89 -22.52 -1.25 11.69
CA LEU A 89 -21.27 -0.87 12.37
C LEU A 89 -21.18 0.62 12.73
N LEU A 90 -22.18 1.42 12.37
CA LEU A 90 -22.26 2.85 12.66
C LEU A 90 -22.30 3.18 14.16
N ASP A 91 -22.90 2.30 14.97
CA ASP A 91 -23.02 2.48 16.41
C ASP A 91 -21.88 1.81 17.20
N ALA A 92 -20.96 1.13 16.50
CA ALA A 92 -19.92 0.33 17.11
C ALA A 92 -18.67 1.18 17.40
N ASP A 93 -18.77 2.04 18.42
CA ASP A 93 -17.66 2.89 18.84
C ASP A 93 -16.45 2.03 19.24
N GLY A 94 -15.32 2.23 18.56
CA GLY A 94 -14.04 1.59 18.90
C GLY A 94 -13.67 0.29 18.17
N ILE A 95 -14.52 -0.30 17.31
CA ILE A 95 -14.13 -1.52 16.56
C ILE A 95 -12.87 -1.29 15.71
N TYR A 96 -12.83 -0.18 14.97
CA TYR A 96 -11.68 0.15 14.12
C TYR A 96 -10.42 0.49 14.94
N THR A 97 -10.60 1.04 16.14
CA THR A 97 -9.51 1.27 17.10
C THR A 97 -8.94 -0.07 17.58
N MET A 98 -9.82 -1.00 17.96
CA MET A 98 -9.44 -2.35 18.40
C MET A 98 -8.77 -3.15 17.27
N LEU A 99 -9.29 -3.04 16.05
CA LEU A 99 -8.71 -3.65 14.85
C LEU A 99 -7.29 -3.12 14.59
N ALA A 100 -7.11 -1.80 14.62
CA ALA A 100 -5.81 -1.17 14.39
C ALA A 100 -4.78 -1.57 15.46
N ASP A 101 -5.19 -1.57 16.73
CA ASP A 101 -4.33 -1.97 17.85
C ASP A 101 -3.92 -3.45 17.75
N SER A 102 -4.89 -4.33 17.45
CA SER A 102 -4.65 -5.77 17.26
C SER A 102 -3.74 -6.02 16.05
N PHE A 103 -3.94 -5.29 14.96
CA PHE A 103 -3.12 -5.37 13.75
C PHE A 103 -1.66 -4.98 14.03
N GLN A 104 -1.46 -3.84 14.69
CA GLN A 104 -0.12 -3.36 15.06
C GLN A 104 0.56 -4.34 16.02
N THR A 105 -0.13 -4.76 17.08
CA THR A 105 0.40 -5.70 18.09
C THR A 105 0.77 -7.06 17.49
N THR A 106 0.03 -7.51 16.47
CA THR A 106 0.30 -8.79 15.80
C THR A 106 1.49 -8.70 14.84
N LEU A 107 1.57 -7.63 14.03
CA LEU A 107 2.58 -7.52 12.98
C LEU A 107 3.91 -6.93 13.44
N GLU A 108 3.93 -6.09 14.46
CA GLU A 108 5.16 -5.45 14.91
C GLU A 108 6.25 -6.46 15.33
N PRO A 109 5.97 -7.47 16.18
CA PRO A 109 6.94 -8.50 16.52
C PRO A 109 7.41 -9.31 15.30
N TYR A 110 6.49 -9.62 14.38
CA TYR A 110 6.81 -10.32 13.12
C TYR A 110 7.78 -9.48 12.27
N ALA A 111 7.45 -8.22 12.03
CA ALA A 111 8.24 -7.32 11.20
C ALA A 111 9.63 -7.04 11.81
N LEU A 112 9.71 -6.91 13.13
CA LEU A 112 10.97 -6.79 13.86
C LEU A 112 11.84 -8.05 13.74
N ALA A 113 11.24 -9.24 13.84
CA ALA A 113 11.95 -10.49 13.65
C ALA A 113 12.54 -10.57 12.24
N ARG A 114 11.77 -10.23 11.20
CA ARG A 114 12.26 -10.22 9.81
C ARG A 114 13.38 -9.21 9.58
N MET A 115 13.30 -8.02 10.16
CA MET A 115 14.39 -7.03 10.07
C MET A 115 15.69 -7.52 10.70
N LYS A 116 15.61 -8.37 11.73
CA LYS A 116 16.74 -9.01 12.40
C LYS A 116 17.13 -10.36 11.76
N GLU A 117 16.51 -10.73 10.64
CA GLU A 117 16.71 -12.01 9.94
C GLU A 117 16.37 -13.23 10.81
N ASN A 118 15.48 -13.06 11.79
CA ASN A 118 14.99 -14.11 12.67
C ASN A 118 13.65 -14.67 12.18
N THR A 119 13.38 -15.92 12.56
CA THR A 119 12.07 -16.56 12.36
C THR A 119 11.09 -16.13 13.45
N HIS A 120 9.86 -15.82 13.06
CA HIS A 120 8.75 -15.60 13.96
C HIS A 120 7.80 -16.81 13.95
N ALA A 121 7.01 -16.99 15.02
CA ALA A 121 6.07 -18.11 15.12
C ALA A 121 4.89 -17.99 14.12
N LEU A 122 4.40 -16.76 13.90
CA LEU A 122 3.47 -16.47 12.79
C LEU A 122 4.12 -16.77 11.44
N ARG A 123 3.39 -17.51 10.59
CA ARG A 123 3.79 -17.83 9.23
C ARG A 123 3.41 -16.71 8.27
N LEU A 124 4.16 -16.58 7.17
CA LEU A 124 3.86 -15.59 6.12
C LEU A 124 2.43 -15.74 5.57
N ASP A 125 1.92 -16.96 5.42
CA ASP A 125 0.55 -17.18 4.95
C ASP A 125 -0.49 -16.64 5.92
N GLN A 126 -0.25 -16.73 7.23
CA GLN A 126 -1.15 -16.14 8.24
C GLN A 126 -1.10 -14.61 8.19
N VAL A 127 0.08 -14.04 7.94
CA VAL A 127 0.26 -12.60 7.75
C VAL A 127 -0.46 -12.11 6.49
N LYS A 128 -0.45 -12.89 5.39
CA LYS A 128 -1.20 -12.56 4.17
C LYS A 128 -2.71 -12.48 4.46
N VAL A 129 -3.26 -13.49 5.15
CA VAL A 129 -4.67 -13.52 5.53
C VAL A 129 -5.01 -12.38 6.49
N LEU A 130 -4.10 -11.97 7.37
CA LEU A 130 -4.28 -10.78 8.21
C LEU A 130 -4.39 -9.50 7.39
N PHE A 131 -3.52 -9.29 6.39
CA PHE A 131 -3.64 -8.15 5.49
C PHE A 131 -4.95 -8.16 4.70
N GLU A 132 -5.38 -9.32 4.19
CA GLU A 132 -6.68 -9.48 3.53
C GLU A 132 -7.84 -9.08 4.45
N CYS A 133 -7.78 -9.50 5.72
CA CYS A 133 -8.76 -9.13 6.73
C CYS A 133 -8.83 -7.63 6.98
N VAL A 134 -7.67 -6.98 7.16
CA VAL A 134 -7.63 -5.54 7.40
C VAL A 134 -8.05 -4.74 6.17
N LEU A 135 -7.63 -5.15 4.98
CA LEU A 135 -8.08 -4.51 3.74
C LEU A 135 -9.59 -4.67 3.56
N SER A 136 -10.16 -5.84 3.85
CA SER A 136 -11.62 -6.05 3.84
C SER A 136 -12.36 -5.11 4.79
N ALA A 137 -11.80 -4.82 5.96
CA ALA A 137 -12.37 -3.89 6.91
C ALA A 137 -12.30 -2.43 6.45
N VAL A 138 -11.22 -2.07 5.75
CA VAL A 138 -10.94 -0.73 5.27
C VAL A 138 -11.70 -0.40 3.99
N ASP A 139 -11.89 -1.39 3.10
CA ASP A 139 -12.67 -1.29 1.86
C ASP A 139 -14.19 -1.34 2.12
N CYS A 140 -14.60 -1.65 3.34
CA CYS A 140 -15.99 -1.63 3.76
C CYS A 140 -16.59 -0.23 3.52
N PRO A 141 -17.80 -0.10 2.93
CA PRO A 141 -18.41 1.18 2.55
C PRO A 141 -18.97 1.96 3.76
N LEU A 142 -18.19 2.05 4.83
CA LEU A 142 -18.50 2.76 6.06
C LEU A 142 -17.97 4.20 6.02
N HIS A 143 -18.47 5.05 6.92
CA HIS A 143 -18.10 6.47 6.94
C HIS A 143 -16.58 6.70 7.10
N LYS A 144 -16.08 7.78 6.48
CA LYS A 144 -14.69 8.28 6.57
C LYS A 144 -14.18 8.38 8.02
N SER A 145 -15.07 8.59 9.00
CA SER A 145 -14.76 8.66 10.44
C SER A 145 -14.16 7.37 11.01
N HIS A 146 -14.63 6.19 10.57
CA HIS A 146 -14.11 4.91 11.03
C HIS A 146 -12.70 4.64 10.52
N LEU A 147 -12.48 4.94 9.24
CA LEU A 147 -11.16 4.85 8.64
C LEU A 147 -10.18 5.82 9.32
N LEU A 148 -10.63 7.04 9.65
CA LEU A 148 -9.82 7.98 10.42
C LEU A 148 -9.40 7.40 11.78
N ARG A 149 -10.33 6.81 12.53
CA ARG A 149 -10.04 6.17 13.83
C ARG A 149 -9.03 5.02 13.72
N PHE A 150 -9.14 4.20 12.68
CA PHE A 150 -8.16 3.16 12.39
C PHE A 150 -6.75 3.76 12.23
N TRP A 151 -6.62 4.78 11.38
CA TRP A 151 -5.34 5.44 11.13
C TRP A 151 -4.80 6.25 12.32
N GLN A 152 -5.67 6.72 13.23
CA GLN A 152 -5.27 7.44 14.45
C GLN A 152 -4.49 6.56 15.43
N VAL A 153 -4.74 5.24 15.45
CA VAL A 153 -4.06 4.30 16.34
C VAL A 153 -2.70 3.87 15.79
N LEU A 154 -2.58 3.75 14.47
CA LEU A 154 -1.37 3.27 13.83
C LEU A 154 -0.23 4.27 13.95
N ARG A 155 0.95 3.79 14.36
CA ARG A 155 2.14 4.62 14.49
C ARG A 155 2.90 4.69 13.17
N ILE A 156 3.51 5.84 12.89
CA ILE A 156 4.27 6.03 11.65
C ILE A 156 5.49 5.11 11.56
N ASP A 157 6.21 4.90 12.66
CA ASP A 157 7.37 4.01 12.72
C ASP A 157 6.99 2.55 12.41
N PHE A 158 5.81 2.12 12.85
CA PHE A 158 5.24 0.83 12.47
C PHE A 158 5.04 0.73 10.95
N ILE A 159 4.42 1.73 10.31
CA ILE A 159 4.23 1.72 8.85
C ILE A 159 5.57 1.71 8.11
N LEU A 160 6.54 2.53 8.54
CA LEU A 160 7.87 2.58 7.94
C LEU A 160 8.63 1.25 8.09
N MET A 161 8.43 0.55 9.20
CA MET A 161 8.97 -0.79 9.42
C MET A 161 8.40 -1.81 8.43
N LEU A 162 7.11 -1.75 8.14
CA LEU A 162 6.45 -2.63 7.15
C LEU A 162 6.87 -2.34 5.70
N LEU A 163 7.25 -1.09 5.39
CA LEU A 163 7.77 -0.69 4.08
C LEU A 163 9.28 -0.97 3.89
N ASN A 164 9.96 -1.49 4.91
CA ASN A 164 11.39 -1.73 4.84
C ASN A 164 11.73 -2.79 3.77
N ALA A 165 12.82 -2.60 3.03
CA ALA A 165 13.28 -3.54 2.00
C ALA A 165 13.62 -4.95 2.50
N ARG A 166 13.78 -5.13 3.82
CA ARG A 166 13.96 -6.44 4.48
C ARG A 166 12.65 -7.21 4.68
N GLN A 167 11.50 -6.57 4.55
CA GLN A 167 10.21 -7.25 4.65
C GLN A 167 9.93 -8.09 3.41
N ASP A 168 9.05 -9.07 3.57
CA ASP A 168 8.54 -9.85 2.45
C ASP A 168 7.69 -8.95 1.55
N ILE A 169 7.77 -9.13 0.22
CA ILE A 169 7.09 -8.21 -0.72
C ILE A 169 5.59 -8.25 -0.56
N GLU A 170 5.02 -9.33 -0.04
CA GLU A 170 3.59 -9.43 0.21
C GLU A 170 3.16 -8.53 1.35
N ILE A 171 4.03 -8.31 2.34
CA ILE A 171 3.82 -7.35 3.43
C ILE A 171 3.94 -5.93 2.89
N VAL A 172 4.97 -5.66 2.09
CA VAL A 172 5.14 -4.36 1.43
C VAL A 172 3.95 -4.04 0.54
N HIS A 173 3.52 -4.99 -0.28
CA HIS A 173 2.33 -4.91 -1.14
C HIS A 173 1.07 -4.61 -0.33
N GLY A 174 0.80 -5.39 0.72
CA GLY A 174 -0.33 -5.17 1.61
C GLY A 174 -0.29 -3.80 2.29
N THR A 175 0.90 -3.32 2.65
CA THR A 175 1.09 -2.02 3.29
C THR A 175 0.85 -0.85 2.32
N ILE A 176 1.32 -0.96 1.07
CA ILE A 176 1.02 0.05 0.04
C ILE A 176 -0.48 0.08 -0.26
N LYS A 177 -1.13 -1.09 -0.40
CA LYS A 177 -2.59 -1.17 -0.54
C LYS A 177 -3.32 -0.56 0.64
N LEU A 178 -2.85 -0.80 1.87
CA LEU A 178 -3.41 -0.18 3.05
C LEU A 178 -3.24 1.35 2.97
N LEU A 179 -2.05 1.85 2.65
CA LEU A 179 -1.77 3.28 2.51
C LEU A 179 -2.65 3.98 1.47
N MET A 180 -3.11 3.30 0.42
CA MET A 180 -4.09 3.86 -0.52
C MET A 180 -5.35 4.35 0.18
N SER A 181 -5.83 3.61 1.18
CA SER A 181 -7.02 4.00 1.96
C SER A 181 -6.77 5.20 2.87
N SER A 182 -5.50 5.51 3.16
CA SER A 182 -5.14 6.63 4.02
C SER A 182 -5.19 7.99 3.32
N VAL A 183 -5.29 8.01 1.98
CA VAL A 183 -5.25 9.25 1.20
C VAL A 183 -6.55 10.03 1.42
N ARG A 184 -6.42 11.24 1.96
CA ARG A 184 -7.50 12.20 2.20
C ARG A 184 -7.25 13.47 1.37
N GLU A 185 -8.20 14.39 1.43
CA GLU A 185 -8.09 15.70 0.75
C GLU A 185 -6.86 16.47 1.25
N ASP A 186 -6.63 16.47 2.58
CA ASP A 186 -5.62 17.31 3.22
C ASP A 186 -4.35 16.57 3.70
N ASP A 187 -4.36 15.24 3.76
CA ASP A 187 -3.25 14.43 4.29
C ASP A 187 -3.27 12.98 3.79
N PHE A 188 -2.22 12.23 4.15
CA PHE A 188 -2.15 10.78 3.95
C PHE A 188 -1.37 10.12 5.08
N GLY A 189 -1.67 8.85 5.32
CA GLY A 189 -1.10 8.05 6.42
C GLY A 189 -1.73 8.33 7.79
N PRO A 190 -1.03 7.96 8.87
CA PRO A 190 -1.46 8.26 10.23
C PRO A 190 -1.59 9.78 10.48
N PRO A 191 -2.73 10.26 11.03
CA PRO A 191 -2.92 11.66 11.36
C PRO A 191 -1.83 12.17 12.31
N CYS A 192 -1.37 13.39 12.06
CA CYS A 192 -0.38 14.06 12.90
C CYS A 192 -0.63 15.56 12.96
N SER A 193 -0.01 16.22 13.94
CA SER A 193 -0.06 17.67 14.07
C SER A 193 0.52 18.35 12.83
N ALA A 194 0.05 19.57 12.54
CA ALA A 194 0.46 20.34 11.37
C ALA A 194 1.99 20.55 11.31
N ASP A 195 2.65 20.74 12.46
CA ASP A 195 4.09 20.99 12.55
C ASP A 195 4.94 19.79 12.11
N ILE A 196 4.45 18.58 12.32
CA ILE A 196 5.20 17.33 12.06
C ILE A 196 4.81 16.73 10.70
N ARG A 197 3.65 17.13 10.15
CA ARG A 197 3.09 16.59 8.90
C ARG A 197 4.04 16.61 7.69
N PRO A 198 4.81 17.68 7.41
CA PRO A 198 5.75 17.67 6.29
C PRO A 198 6.83 16.60 6.45
N ARG A 199 7.31 16.39 7.68
CA ARG A 199 8.31 15.36 7.99
C ARG A 199 7.73 13.96 7.82
N HIS A 200 6.55 13.71 8.35
CA HIS A 200 5.87 12.41 8.23
C HIS A 200 5.58 12.05 6.77
N SER A 201 5.06 13.01 6.00
CA SER A 201 4.80 12.86 4.57
C SER A 201 6.08 12.51 3.81
N ASN A 202 7.18 13.22 4.07
CA ASN A 202 8.47 12.93 3.46
C ASN A 202 9.01 11.54 3.82
N LEU A 203 8.84 11.07 5.06
CA LEU A 203 9.27 9.72 5.46
C LEU A 203 8.48 8.63 4.72
N LEU A 204 7.16 8.79 4.62
CA LEU A 204 6.30 7.84 3.90
C LEU A 204 6.60 7.83 2.39
N LEU A 205 6.81 9.01 1.80
CA LEU A 205 7.17 9.13 0.39
C LEU A 205 8.56 8.55 0.11
N ASP A 206 9.54 8.81 0.97
CA ASP A 206 10.87 8.21 0.82
C ASP A 206 10.82 6.68 0.96
N ALA A 207 10.12 6.15 1.96
CA ALA A 207 10.02 4.71 2.17
C ALA A 207 9.30 3.99 1.01
N SER A 208 8.17 4.52 0.55
CA SER A 208 7.39 3.95 -0.55
C SER A 208 8.13 4.04 -1.89
N THR A 209 8.64 5.22 -2.27
CA THR A 209 9.29 5.41 -3.58
C THR A 209 10.61 4.67 -3.73
N ARG A 210 11.29 4.35 -2.62
CA ARG A 210 12.56 3.61 -2.64
C ARG A 210 12.43 2.27 -3.37
N LEU A 211 11.28 1.63 -3.24
CA LEU A 211 10.94 0.34 -3.85
C LEU A 211 10.71 0.43 -5.37
N LEU A 212 10.59 1.64 -5.93
CA LEU A 212 10.59 1.83 -7.39
C LEU A 212 11.97 1.50 -7.99
N THR A 213 13.03 1.90 -7.28
CA THR A 213 14.42 1.77 -7.73
C THR A 213 15.14 0.58 -7.12
N GLU A 214 14.92 0.29 -5.84
CA GLU A 214 15.55 -0.84 -5.16
C GLU A 214 14.84 -2.16 -5.51
N SER A 215 15.61 -3.21 -5.76
CA SER A 215 15.06 -4.54 -6.00
C SER A 215 15.17 -5.38 -4.74
N SER A 216 14.02 -5.81 -4.19
CA SER A 216 14.02 -6.91 -3.21
C SER A 216 14.59 -8.17 -3.88
N ARG A 217 15.61 -8.77 -3.27
CA ARG A 217 16.44 -9.81 -3.92
C ARG A 217 15.70 -11.14 -4.15
N THR A 218 14.56 -11.35 -3.52
CA THR A 218 14.05 -12.71 -3.25
C THR A 218 12.82 -13.13 -4.04
N LEU A 219 12.30 -12.33 -4.98
CA LEU A 219 10.97 -12.59 -5.59
C LEU A 219 10.90 -12.50 -7.10
N ALA A 220 9.87 -13.17 -7.63
CA ALA A 220 9.48 -13.18 -9.03
C ALA A 220 9.23 -11.76 -9.58
N ALA A 221 9.63 -11.55 -10.83
CA ALA A 221 9.54 -10.24 -11.50
C ALA A 221 8.11 -9.69 -11.57
N SER A 222 7.10 -10.54 -11.77
CA SER A 222 5.69 -10.15 -11.84
C SER A 222 5.19 -9.47 -10.57
N LYS A 223 5.50 -10.05 -9.39
CA LYS A 223 5.06 -9.48 -8.12
C LYS A 223 5.75 -8.15 -7.80
N LYS A 224 7.00 -7.99 -8.23
CA LYS A 224 7.73 -6.72 -8.14
C LYS A 224 7.06 -5.64 -8.99
N GLN A 225 6.64 -5.99 -10.19
CA GLN A 225 5.94 -5.06 -11.08
C GLN A 225 4.60 -4.63 -10.49
N GLN A 226 3.84 -5.55 -9.92
CA GLN A 226 2.58 -5.23 -9.25
C GLN A 226 2.78 -4.22 -8.12
N VAL A 227 3.78 -4.44 -7.25
CA VAL A 227 4.07 -3.49 -6.16
C VAL A 227 4.47 -2.12 -6.69
N ARG A 228 5.25 -2.05 -7.77
CA ARG A 228 5.60 -0.76 -8.39
C ARG A 228 4.35 -0.05 -8.93
N LEU A 229 3.47 -0.77 -9.62
CA LEU A 229 2.20 -0.23 -10.07
C LEU A 229 1.37 0.33 -8.91
N ASP A 230 1.29 -0.40 -7.80
CA ASP A 230 0.55 0.05 -6.61
C ASP A 230 1.17 1.30 -5.97
N ILE A 231 2.50 1.43 -6.00
CA ILE A 231 3.18 2.65 -5.53
C ILE A 231 2.87 3.82 -6.47
N ILE A 232 2.88 3.61 -7.78
CA ILE A 232 2.49 4.65 -8.74
C ILE A 232 1.01 5.02 -8.56
N ASP A 233 0.14 4.05 -8.31
CA ASP A 233 -1.27 4.28 -7.99
C ASP A 233 -1.40 5.15 -6.72
N PHE A 234 -0.58 4.90 -5.69
CA PHE A 234 -0.53 5.69 -4.46
C PHE A 234 -0.08 7.13 -4.68
N LEU A 235 1.03 7.33 -5.38
CA LEU A 235 1.52 8.67 -5.70
C LEU A 235 0.52 9.44 -6.58
N HIS A 236 -0.12 8.75 -7.51
CA HIS A 236 -1.17 9.33 -8.34
C HIS A 236 -2.37 9.76 -7.48
N SER A 237 -2.86 8.90 -6.59
CA SER A 237 -3.95 9.26 -5.68
C SER A 237 -3.62 10.49 -4.83
N ILE A 238 -2.38 10.64 -4.34
CA ILE A 238 -1.95 11.84 -3.61
C ILE A 238 -1.89 13.07 -4.52
N ALA A 239 -1.39 12.92 -5.76
CA ALA A 239 -1.29 14.04 -6.69
C ALA A 239 -2.66 14.63 -7.06
N PHE A 240 -3.68 13.76 -7.15
CA PHE A 240 -5.04 14.12 -7.56
C PHE A 240 -6.03 14.26 -6.39
N SER A 241 -5.62 14.06 -5.13
CA SER A 241 -6.51 14.26 -3.97
C SER A 241 -6.70 15.73 -3.59
N GLY A 242 -5.87 16.63 -4.12
CA GLY A 242 -5.92 18.07 -3.85
C GLY A 242 -4.65 18.60 -3.18
N GLN A 243 -4.72 19.84 -2.70
CA GLN A 243 -3.69 20.43 -1.85
C GLN A 243 -3.95 20.05 -0.39
N PRO A 244 -2.92 19.74 0.43
CA PRO A 244 -1.48 19.92 0.19
C PRO A 244 -0.75 18.68 -0.35
N GLY A 245 -1.44 17.60 -0.72
CA GLY A 245 -0.85 16.32 -1.12
C GLY A 245 0.22 16.45 -2.22
N ILE A 246 -0.13 17.15 -3.30
CA ILE A 246 0.78 17.41 -4.41
C ILE A 246 1.98 18.31 -4.04
N THR A 247 1.79 19.24 -3.09
CA THR A 247 2.89 20.04 -2.52
C THR A 247 3.89 19.14 -1.80
N TYR A 248 3.43 18.12 -1.06
CA TYR A 248 4.34 17.16 -0.41
C TYR A 248 5.10 16.31 -1.42
N LEU A 249 4.46 15.89 -2.51
CA LEU A 249 5.12 15.17 -3.60
C LEU A 249 6.22 16.01 -4.24
N PHE A 250 5.91 17.27 -4.55
CA PHE A 250 6.87 18.19 -5.12
C PHE A 250 8.03 18.42 -4.15
N ASN A 251 7.75 18.75 -2.88
CA ASN A 251 8.79 19.08 -1.90
C ASN A 251 9.69 17.90 -1.51
N SER A 252 9.28 16.66 -1.78
CA SER A 252 10.15 15.50 -1.60
C SER A 252 11.37 15.57 -2.52
N ASN A 253 12.55 15.27 -1.98
CA ASN A 253 13.80 15.23 -2.75
C ASN A 253 13.94 13.96 -3.59
N GLN A 254 13.14 12.93 -3.33
CA GLN A 254 13.36 11.59 -3.88
C GLN A 254 12.24 11.12 -4.82
N VAL A 255 11.03 11.68 -4.71
CA VAL A 255 9.87 11.26 -5.53
C VAL A 255 10.15 11.46 -7.01
N ILE A 256 10.44 12.70 -7.44
CA ILE A 256 10.66 13.03 -8.85
C ILE A 256 11.84 12.25 -9.45
N PRO A 257 13.05 12.23 -8.84
CA PRO A 257 14.17 11.49 -9.41
C PRO A 257 13.94 9.98 -9.50
N ARG A 258 13.25 9.37 -8.52
CA ARG A 258 12.95 7.93 -8.54
C ARG A 258 11.87 7.60 -9.58
N LEU A 259 10.87 8.46 -9.77
CA LEU A 259 9.88 8.31 -10.85
C LEU A 259 10.58 8.32 -12.22
N VAL A 260 11.42 9.32 -12.49
CA VAL A 260 12.17 9.42 -13.75
C VAL A 260 13.04 8.20 -14.00
N LYS A 261 13.83 7.79 -13.00
CA LYS A 261 14.67 6.58 -13.11
C LYS A 261 13.83 5.33 -13.39
N ARG A 262 12.64 5.24 -12.79
CA ARG A 262 11.74 4.11 -13.02
C ARG A 262 11.16 4.12 -14.43
N ILE A 263 10.75 5.28 -14.93
CA ILE A 263 10.26 5.44 -16.33
C ILE A 263 11.36 5.02 -17.31
N SER A 264 12.57 5.57 -17.17
CA SER A 264 13.73 5.21 -18.00
C SER A 264 14.00 3.70 -17.97
N ALA A 265 14.03 3.09 -16.79
CA ALA A 265 14.28 1.66 -16.67
C ALA A 265 13.15 0.77 -17.24
N GLU A 266 11.87 1.19 -17.15
CA GLU A 266 10.79 0.46 -17.82
C GLU A 266 10.83 0.62 -19.34
N LEU A 267 11.19 1.82 -19.85
CA LEU A 267 11.38 2.02 -21.28
C LEU A 267 12.48 1.12 -21.84
N ASN A 268 13.64 1.07 -21.19
CA ASN A 268 14.72 0.15 -21.58
C ASN A 268 14.22 -1.30 -21.65
N SER A 269 13.41 -1.73 -20.67
CA SER A 269 12.81 -3.07 -20.69
C SER A 269 11.85 -3.30 -21.86
N ILE A 270 11.13 -2.27 -22.32
CA ILE A 270 10.23 -2.38 -23.49
C ILE A 270 11.04 -2.51 -24.78
N TYR A 271 12.12 -1.74 -24.93
CA TYR A 271 13.00 -1.82 -26.11
C TYR A 271 13.79 -3.14 -26.16
N ASP A 272 14.11 -3.74 -25.01
CA ASP A 272 14.82 -5.01 -24.92
C ASP A 272 13.92 -6.25 -25.13
N GLN A 273 12.59 -6.10 -25.05
CA GLN A 273 11.63 -7.21 -25.08
C GLN A 273 10.97 -7.41 -26.45
N ILE A 274 10.72 -8.68 -26.80
CA ILE A 274 9.95 -9.07 -28.00
C ILE A 274 8.43 -8.86 -27.78
N GLU A 275 7.95 -9.05 -26.55
CA GLU A 275 6.55 -8.84 -26.16
C GLU A 275 6.44 -7.78 -25.08
N ILE A 276 5.71 -6.71 -25.38
CA ILE A 276 5.46 -5.61 -24.45
C ILE A 276 4.40 -6.03 -23.43
N LEU A 277 4.76 -6.07 -22.15
CA LEU A 277 3.78 -6.30 -21.08
C LEU A 277 2.90 -5.06 -20.86
N ASP A 278 1.57 -5.27 -20.84
CA ASP A 278 0.58 -4.22 -20.58
C ASP A 278 0.80 -3.49 -19.24
N ASP A 279 1.32 -4.19 -18.24
CA ASP A 279 1.65 -3.63 -16.94
C ASP A 279 2.77 -2.59 -17.01
N SER A 280 3.78 -2.79 -17.85
CA SER A 280 4.87 -1.82 -18.06
C SER A 280 4.36 -0.56 -18.77
N LEU A 281 3.49 -0.72 -19.77
CA LEU A 281 2.84 0.42 -20.42
C LEU A 281 1.97 1.21 -19.44
N ARG A 282 1.16 0.52 -18.63
CA ARG A 282 0.34 1.15 -17.58
C ARG A 282 1.21 1.92 -16.59
N LEU A 283 2.34 1.34 -16.18
CA LEU A 283 3.28 1.97 -15.26
C LEU A 283 3.86 3.26 -15.86
N ILE A 284 4.37 3.21 -17.09
CA ILE A 284 4.92 4.39 -17.78
C ILE A 284 3.87 5.48 -17.93
N LYS A 285 2.70 5.15 -18.51
CA LYS A 285 1.62 6.12 -18.73
C LYS A 285 1.21 6.83 -17.45
N LYS A 286 1.01 6.07 -16.38
CA LYS A 286 0.59 6.65 -15.10
C LYS A 286 1.71 7.43 -14.43
N SER A 287 2.96 6.98 -14.54
CA SER A 287 4.11 7.69 -13.97
C SER A 287 4.35 9.03 -14.65
N VAL A 288 4.25 9.09 -15.98
CA VAL A 288 4.41 10.34 -16.75
C VAL A 288 3.30 11.33 -16.41
N ARG A 289 2.03 10.87 -16.35
CA ARG A 289 0.91 11.72 -15.92
C ARG A 289 1.09 12.26 -14.50
N THR A 290 1.51 11.41 -13.56
CA THR A 290 1.77 11.82 -12.18
C THR A 290 2.95 12.80 -12.12
N LEU A 291 4.04 12.54 -12.84
CA LEU A 291 5.20 13.45 -12.89
C LEU A 291 4.82 14.81 -13.47
N HIS A 292 4.11 14.81 -14.60
CA HIS A 292 3.62 16.02 -15.24
C HIS A 292 2.73 16.83 -14.30
N ALA A 293 1.77 16.19 -13.61
CA ALA A 293 0.91 16.87 -12.65
C ALA A 293 1.74 17.51 -11.51
N ILE A 294 2.69 16.78 -10.92
CA ILE A 294 3.53 17.29 -9.83
C ILE A 294 4.32 18.53 -10.25
N VAL A 295 4.90 18.52 -11.46
CA VAL A 295 5.77 19.59 -11.95
C VAL A 295 4.98 20.80 -12.45
N THR A 296 3.92 20.60 -13.22
CA THR A 296 3.16 21.72 -13.81
C THR A 296 2.40 22.53 -12.76
N ILE A 297 1.97 21.89 -11.67
CA ILE A 297 1.28 22.58 -10.57
C ILE A 297 2.25 23.37 -9.68
N HIS A 298 3.54 23.03 -9.67
CA HIS A 298 4.55 23.65 -8.79
C HIS A 298 5.83 24.04 -9.54
N ASN A 299 6.05 25.36 -9.70
CA ASN A 299 7.29 26.01 -10.12
C ASN A 299 8.14 25.15 -11.07
N PRO A 300 7.74 25.06 -12.36
CA PRO A 300 8.38 24.18 -13.32
C PRO A 300 9.88 24.47 -13.49
N GLU A 301 10.32 25.71 -13.22
CA GLU A 301 11.74 26.11 -13.24
C GLU A 301 12.65 25.31 -12.27
N HIS A 302 12.09 24.67 -11.23
CA HIS A 302 12.88 23.93 -10.24
C HIS A 302 13.08 22.46 -10.58
N LEU A 303 12.51 21.95 -11.67
CA LEU A 303 12.62 20.54 -12.06
C LEU A 303 14.08 20.12 -12.25
N ALA A 304 14.88 20.90 -13.00
CA ALA A 304 16.29 20.60 -13.24
C ALA A 304 17.09 20.49 -11.93
N ALA A 305 16.88 21.42 -10.99
CA ALA A 305 17.52 21.40 -9.69
C ALA A 305 17.12 20.16 -8.86
N LYS A 306 15.86 19.74 -8.92
CA LYS A 306 15.38 18.53 -8.25
C LYS A 306 16.00 17.26 -8.84
N LEU A 307 16.12 17.17 -10.16
CA LEU A 307 16.77 16.04 -10.82
C LEU A 307 18.27 15.98 -10.52
N ALA A 308 18.94 17.13 -10.49
CA ALA A 308 20.37 17.22 -10.18
C ALA A 308 20.73 16.69 -8.79
N SER A 309 19.76 16.63 -7.85
CA SER A 309 19.96 16.06 -6.52
C SER A 309 20.28 14.55 -6.51
N THR A 310 20.01 13.85 -7.61
CA THR A 310 20.19 12.41 -7.72
C THR A 310 21.04 12.05 -8.94
N LEU A 311 22.16 11.36 -8.70
CA LEU A 311 23.09 10.96 -9.77
C LEU A 311 22.39 10.22 -10.90
N GLY A 312 22.57 10.70 -12.14
CA GLY A 312 22.02 10.11 -13.35
C GLY A 312 20.53 10.38 -13.62
N ALA A 313 19.83 11.10 -12.72
CA ALA A 313 18.40 11.38 -12.93
C ALA A 313 18.15 12.39 -14.06
N VAL A 314 19.02 13.40 -14.24
CA VAL A 314 18.94 14.35 -15.36
C VAL A 314 19.09 13.64 -16.71
N HIS A 315 20.12 12.80 -16.85
CA HIS A 315 20.33 12.03 -18.08
C HIS A 315 19.16 11.08 -18.36
N ALA A 316 18.70 10.35 -17.34
CA ALA A 316 17.53 9.47 -17.45
C ALA A 316 16.24 10.24 -17.83
N HIS A 317 16.09 11.49 -17.38
CA HIS A 317 14.98 12.37 -17.76
C HIS A 317 15.03 12.70 -19.24
N ILE A 318 16.15 13.26 -19.71
CA ILE A 318 16.31 13.68 -21.10
C ILE A 318 16.13 12.48 -22.03
N GLU A 319 16.78 11.35 -21.75
CA GLU A 319 16.68 10.13 -22.56
C GLU A 319 15.24 9.59 -22.60
N ALA A 320 14.59 9.46 -21.43
CA ALA A 320 13.24 8.90 -21.36
C ALA A 320 12.20 9.81 -22.02
N MET A 321 12.23 11.12 -21.73
CA MET A 321 11.27 12.06 -22.31
C MET A 321 11.47 12.20 -23.82
N THR A 322 12.71 12.25 -24.31
CA THR A 322 13.00 12.26 -25.76
C THR A 322 12.40 11.05 -26.46
N ARG A 323 12.61 9.84 -25.91
CA ARG A 323 12.02 8.60 -26.47
C ARG A 323 10.51 8.57 -26.41
N LEU A 324 9.89 9.18 -25.41
CA LEU A 324 8.43 9.25 -25.30
C LEU A 324 7.82 10.31 -26.23
N SER A 325 8.54 11.41 -26.48
CA SER A 325 8.11 12.50 -27.36
C SER A 325 8.28 12.18 -28.84
N PHE A 326 9.33 11.45 -29.21
CA PHE A 326 9.73 11.20 -30.61
C PHE A 326 9.88 9.72 -30.97
N GLY A 327 9.59 8.80 -30.05
CA GLY A 327 9.78 7.37 -30.32
C GLY A 327 8.86 6.84 -31.41
N GLY A 328 9.40 5.94 -32.25
CA GLY A 328 8.68 5.27 -33.34
C GLY A 328 7.89 4.03 -32.89
N ASP A 329 7.91 2.96 -33.71
CA ASP A 329 7.03 1.78 -33.59
C ASP A 329 6.98 1.12 -32.19
N ALA A 330 8.08 1.11 -31.43
CA ALA A 330 8.14 0.51 -30.08
C ALA A 330 7.31 1.29 -29.03
N THR A 331 7.03 2.57 -29.29
CA THR A 331 6.31 3.48 -28.40
C THR A 331 4.96 3.93 -28.96
N ASP A 332 4.49 3.34 -30.07
CA ASP A 332 3.21 3.68 -30.70
C ASP A 332 2.02 3.56 -29.71
N ARG A 333 2.11 2.59 -28.78
CA ARG A 333 1.14 2.41 -27.69
C ARG A 333 1.21 3.48 -26.58
N LEU A 334 2.17 4.39 -26.62
CA LEU A 334 2.43 5.47 -25.65
C LEU A 334 2.20 6.88 -26.22
N THR A 335 1.66 6.99 -27.44
CA THR A 335 1.38 8.27 -28.11
C THR A 335 0.47 9.22 -27.31
N ASP A 336 -0.40 8.68 -26.46
CA ASP A 336 -1.30 9.43 -25.58
C ASP A 336 -0.61 10.20 -24.44
N ILE A 337 0.70 10.00 -24.27
CA ILE A 337 1.53 10.72 -23.28
C ILE A 337 2.69 11.48 -23.94
N SER A 338 2.81 11.48 -25.26
CA SER A 338 3.92 12.13 -25.99
C SER A 338 3.95 13.65 -25.80
N ASP A 339 2.79 14.30 -25.78
CA ASP A 339 2.68 15.74 -25.52
C ASP A 339 3.12 16.07 -24.10
N LEU A 340 2.65 15.30 -23.10
CA LEU A 340 3.06 15.47 -21.69
C LEU A 340 4.56 15.27 -21.51
N ALA A 341 5.15 14.33 -22.25
CA ALA A 341 6.59 14.08 -22.23
C ALA A 341 7.37 15.23 -22.89
N ARG A 342 6.82 15.83 -23.95
CA ARG A 342 7.43 16.99 -24.63
C ARG A 342 7.43 18.21 -23.71
N ASP A 343 6.30 18.49 -23.07
CA ASP A 343 6.18 19.56 -22.07
C ASP A 343 7.23 19.38 -20.96
N LEU A 344 7.40 18.15 -20.45
CA LEU A 344 8.41 17.83 -19.43
C LEU A 344 9.86 17.94 -19.92
N LEU A 345 10.13 17.68 -21.20
CA LEU A 345 11.46 17.79 -21.81
C LEU A 345 11.89 19.25 -21.90
N GLU A 346 11.01 20.11 -22.41
CA GLU A 346 11.23 21.55 -22.60
C GLU A 346 11.59 22.29 -21.30
N LEU A 347 11.10 21.80 -20.15
CA LEU A 347 11.43 22.36 -18.84
C LEU A 347 12.88 22.14 -18.38
N THR A 348 13.62 21.25 -19.06
CA THR A 348 14.97 20.85 -18.64
C THR A 348 16.06 21.09 -19.66
N VAL A 349 15.67 21.35 -20.90
CA VAL A 349 16.57 21.45 -22.07
C VAL A 349 16.54 22.89 -22.58
N SER A 350 17.68 23.42 -23.01
CA SER A 350 17.71 24.75 -23.62
C SER A 350 17.03 24.72 -25.01
N PRO A 351 16.56 25.85 -25.55
CA PRO A 351 15.98 25.87 -26.90
C PRO A 351 16.92 25.29 -27.97
N GLU A 352 18.21 25.59 -27.87
CA GLU A 352 19.26 25.12 -28.79
C GLU A 352 19.49 23.60 -28.69
N GLU A 353 19.47 23.05 -27.46
CA GLU A 353 19.56 21.61 -27.24
C GLU A 353 18.27 20.90 -27.69
N GLY A 354 17.12 21.55 -27.55
CA GLY A 354 15.82 21.05 -28.00
C GLY A 354 15.74 20.92 -29.52
N ASP A 355 16.16 21.95 -30.24
CA ASP A 355 16.24 21.95 -31.71
C ASP A 355 17.18 20.84 -32.22
N ALA A 356 18.35 20.68 -31.59
CA ALA A 356 19.31 19.63 -31.95
C ALA A 356 18.76 18.21 -31.71
N ILE A 357 17.97 18.01 -30.66
CA ILE A 357 17.29 16.72 -30.41
C ILE A 357 16.23 16.50 -31.49
N PHE A 358 15.41 17.50 -31.80
CA PHE A 358 14.36 17.39 -32.81
C PHE A 358 14.91 17.01 -34.19
N GLU A 359 15.97 17.70 -34.64
CA GLU A 359 16.63 17.42 -35.92
C GLU A 359 17.16 15.99 -36.03
N LEU A 360 17.62 15.39 -34.91
CA LEU A 360 18.18 14.04 -34.88
C LEU A 360 17.12 12.92 -35.06
N PHE A 361 15.85 13.22 -34.79
CA PHE A 361 14.74 12.25 -34.93
C PHE A 361 13.86 12.48 -36.17
N GLU A 362 13.96 13.65 -36.83
CA GLU A 362 13.33 13.87 -38.14
C GLU A 362 14.19 13.41 -39.33
N SER A 363 15.51 13.21 -39.13
CA SER A 363 16.44 12.67 -40.13
C SER A 363 16.40 11.15 -40.21
#